data_AF-A0A3L8A4U3-F1
#
_entry.id   AF-A0A3L8A4U3-F1
#
_cell.length_a   1.000
_cell.length_b   1.000
_cell.length_c   1.000
_cell.angle_alpha   90.00
_cell.angle_beta   90.00
_cell.angle_gamma   90.00
#
_symmetry.space_group_name_H-M   'P 1'
#
loop_
_entity.id
_entity.type
_entity.pdbx_description
1 polymer ?
#
loop_
_entity_poly.entity_id
_entity_poly.type
_entity_poly.pdbx_seq_one_letter_code
_entity_poly.pdbx_strand_id
1 'polypeptide(L)'
;MTSYDTLLVLARLILPVELLDCFDIVEIENDAEMLTIHLDEQNLPPLSPTVHSLESKGFLPAVYIRDFPIRDRKVTLCVRRRKWLNKETGSIICNTFELTAQGTRHSKEFASFLKGLLGEIPDYGPLS
;
A
#
# COMPACT_ATOMS: atom_id res chain seq x y z
N MET A 1 10.43 -24.80 -1.37
CA MET A 1 10.36 -23.37 -1.00
C MET A 1 11.68 -22.74 -1.37
N THR A 2 11.63 -21.70 -2.19
CA THR A 2 12.81 -20.88 -2.48
C THR A 2 13.10 -19.96 -1.28
N SER A 3 14.29 -19.36 -1.26
CA SER A 3 14.61 -18.31 -0.26
C SER A 3 13.60 -17.15 -0.33
N TYR A 4 13.20 -16.78 -1.55
CA TYR A 4 12.19 -15.76 -1.81
C TYR A 4 10.84 -16.09 -1.16
N ASP A 5 10.33 -17.31 -1.34
CA ASP A 5 9.06 -17.73 -0.73
C ASP A 5 9.11 -17.63 0.80
N THR A 6 10.27 -17.94 1.38
CA THR A 6 10.48 -17.89 2.84
C THR A 6 10.49 -16.46 3.36
N LEU A 7 11.15 -15.54 2.64
CA LEU A 7 11.17 -14.12 2.98
C LEU A 7 9.78 -13.49 2.80
N LEU A 8 9.02 -13.91 1.80
CA LEU A 8 7.64 -13.45 1.60
C LEU A 8 6.73 -13.87 2.76
N VAL A 9 6.90 -15.07 3.30
CA VAL A 9 6.18 -15.50 4.51
C VAL A 9 6.50 -14.60 5.69
N LEU A 10 7.77 -14.23 5.90
CA LEU A 10 8.15 -13.28 6.96
C LEU A 10 7.55 -11.89 6.74
N ALA A 11 7.57 -11.39 5.50
CA ALA A 11 6.98 -10.09 5.16
C ALA A 11 5.47 -10.06 5.47
N ARG A 12 4.75 -11.15 5.20
CA ARG A 12 3.32 -11.31 5.51
C ARG A 12 2.98 -11.38 7.00
N LEU A 13 3.99 -11.57 7.86
CA LEU A 13 3.81 -11.47 9.33
C LEU A 13 3.99 -10.04 9.84
N ILE A 14 4.63 -9.18 9.04
CA ILE A 14 4.95 -7.81 9.41
C ILE A 14 3.96 -6.84 8.78
N LEU A 15 3.64 -7.06 7.50
CA LEU A 15 2.75 -6.23 6.72
C LEU A 15 1.41 -6.94 6.51
N PRO A 16 0.29 -6.20 6.45
CA PRO A 16 -1.00 -6.76 6.06
C PRO A 16 -0.87 -7.56 4.75
N VAL A 17 -1.42 -8.77 4.70
CA VAL A 17 -1.28 -9.64 3.52
C VAL A 17 -1.83 -8.98 2.26
N GLU A 18 -2.94 -8.25 2.41
CA GLU A 18 -3.63 -7.54 1.35
C GLU A 18 -2.81 -6.38 0.79
N LEU A 19 -1.87 -5.84 1.59
CA LEU A 19 -0.93 -4.83 1.13
C LEU A 19 0.03 -5.41 0.08
N LEU A 20 0.55 -6.60 0.34
CA LEU A 20 1.50 -7.30 -0.54
C LEU A 20 0.82 -7.88 -1.79
N ASP A 21 -0.52 -7.94 -1.82
CA ASP A 21 -1.28 -8.29 -3.01
C ASP A 21 -1.43 -7.08 -3.97
N CYS A 22 -1.24 -5.86 -3.49
CA CYS A 22 -1.43 -4.63 -4.27
C CYS A 22 -0.14 -3.81 -4.49
N PHE A 23 0.84 -3.97 -3.60
CA PHE A 23 2.07 -3.17 -3.56
C PHE A 23 3.30 -4.07 -3.49
N ASP A 24 4.33 -3.66 -4.20
CA ASP A 24 5.66 -4.27 -4.15
C ASP A 24 6.54 -3.50 -3.16
N ILE A 25 7.28 -4.23 -2.32
CA ILE A 25 8.36 -3.63 -1.52
C ILE A 25 9.53 -3.33 -2.46
N VAL A 26 9.84 -2.06 -2.64
CA VAL A 26 10.90 -1.62 -3.56
C VAL A 26 12.20 -1.25 -2.84
N GLU A 27 12.11 -0.84 -1.57
CA GLU A 27 13.26 -0.45 -0.77
C GLU A 27 12.93 -0.57 0.73
N ILE A 28 13.96 -0.89 1.52
CA ILE A 28 13.87 -0.91 2.99
C ILE A 28 15.05 -0.09 3.51
N GLU A 29 14.75 1.04 4.12
CA GLU A 29 15.72 1.85 4.85
C GLU A 29 15.62 1.48 6.33
N ASN A 30 16.75 1.13 6.93
CA ASN A 30 16.80 0.67 8.32
C ASN A 30 17.95 1.35 9.04
N ASP A 31 17.62 2.25 9.97
CA ASP A 31 18.57 2.91 10.85
C ASP A 31 18.37 2.48 12.32
N ALA A 32 18.98 3.20 13.26
CA ALA A 32 18.91 2.86 14.67
C ALA A 32 17.54 3.14 15.32
N GLU A 33 16.77 4.09 14.80
CA GLU A 33 15.52 4.59 15.39
C GLU A 33 14.29 4.34 14.50
N MET A 34 14.49 4.20 13.19
CA MET A 34 13.44 4.14 12.19
C MET A 34 13.67 3.02 11.18
N LEU A 35 12.55 2.36 10.83
CA LEU A 35 12.43 1.45 9.72
C LEU A 35 11.45 2.07 8.71
N THR A 36 11.92 2.40 7.52
CA THR A 36 11.08 2.88 6.42
C THR A 36 10.95 1.81 5.36
N ILE A 37 9.72 1.37 5.09
CA ILE A 37 9.42 0.39 4.04
C ILE A 37 8.78 1.13 2.87
N HIS A 38 9.44 1.11 1.73
CA HIS A 38 8.98 1.78 0.52
C HIS A 38 8.16 0.81 -0.33
N LEU A 39 6.96 1.24 -0.67
CA LEU A 39 5.94 0.44 -1.31
C LEU A 39 5.45 1.14 -2.58
N ASP A 40 5.60 0.47 -3.72
CA ASP A 40 5.06 0.94 -4.99
C ASP A 40 3.85 0.10 -5.37
N GLU A 41 2.78 0.76 -5.78
CA GLU A 41 1.62 0.07 -6.30
C GLU A 41 2.00 -0.72 -7.56
N GLN A 42 1.60 -2.00 -7.59
CA GLN A 42 1.91 -2.93 -8.66
C GLN A 42 1.46 -2.38 -10.02
N ASN A 43 2.12 -2.82 -11.09
CA ASN A 43 1.78 -2.43 -12.45
C ASN A 43 0.59 -3.23 -13.00
N LEU A 44 -0.50 -3.27 -12.23
CA LEU A 44 -1.75 -3.92 -12.60
C LEU A 44 -2.81 -2.84 -12.87
N PRO A 45 -3.31 -2.74 -14.12
CA PRO A 45 -4.31 -1.74 -14.45
C PRO A 45 -5.61 -1.97 -13.66
N PRO A 46 -6.37 -0.90 -13.34
CA PRO A 46 -7.68 -1.04 -12.74
C PRO A 46 -8.54 -2.00 -13.55
N LEU A 47 -9.22 -2.91 -12.86
CA LEU A 47 -10.24 -3.81 -13.42
C LEU A 47 -11.48 -3.00 -13.80
N SER A 48 -11.35 -2.06 -14.74
CA SER A 48 -12.49 -1.38 -15.33
C SER A 48 -12.75 -1.98 -16.72
N PRO A 49 -13.94 -2.58 -16.96
CA PRO A 49 -14.29 -3.17 -18.25
C PRO A 49 -14.42 -2.13 -19.38
N THR A 50 -14.27 -0.84 -19.08
CA THR A 50 -14.56 0.27 -20.00
C THR A 50 -13.33 1.02 -20.52
N VAL A 51 -12.11 0.64 -20.15
CA VAL A 51 -10.90 1.40 -20.53
C VAL A 51 -9.94 0.54 -21.33
N HIS A 52 -10.01 0.61 -22.65
CA HIS A 52 -9.22 -0.22 -23.56
C HIS A 52 -7.77 0.30 -23.75
N SER A 53 -7.40 1.41 -23.12
CA SER A 53 -6.09 2.04 -23.31
C SER A 53 -5.56 2.77 -22.06
N LEU A 54 -5.08 2.01 -21.07
CA LEU A 54 -4.38 2.56 -19.90
C LEU A 54 -2.85 2.46 -20.07
N GLU A 55 -2.15 3.57 -19.83
CA GLU A 55 -0.68 3.62 -19.77
C GLU A 55 -0.22 4.04 -18.38
N SER A 56 0.73 3.31 -17.79
CA SER A 56 1.33 3.75 -16.53
C SER A 56 2.15 5.03 -16.75
N LYS A 57 1.78 6.11 -16.06
CA LYS A 57 2.45 7.43 -16.08
C LYS A 57 3.14 7.73 -14.74
N GLY A 58 3.84 6.73 -14.19
CA GLY A 58 4.58 6.86 -12.94
C GLY A 58 3.67 6.85 -11.72
N PHE A 59 4.00 7.66 -10.71
CA PHE A 59 3.37 7.61 -9.39
C PHE A 59 2.82 8.97 -8.93
N LEU A 60 1.84 8.93 -8.04
CA LEU A 60 1.45 10.05 -7.18
C LEU A 60 2.56 10.36 -6.16
N PRO A 61 2.55 11.56 -5.55
CA PRO A 61 3.41 11.83 -4.40
C PRO A 61 3.26 10.74 -3.33
N ALA A 62 4.37 10.39 -2.69
CA ALA A 62 4.37 9.40 -1.64
C ALA A 62 3.51 9.85 -0.45
N VAL A 63 2.80 8.90 0.14
CA VAL A 63 2.10 9.07 1.42
C VAL A 63 2.88 8.31 2.48
N TYR A 64 3.06 8.93 3.64
CA TYR A 64 3.77 8.33 4.77
C TYR A 64 2.78 7.92 5.85
N ILE A 65 2.74 6.63 6.16
CA ILE A 65 1.83 6.04 7.14
C ILE A 65 2.67 5.49 8.29
N ARG A 66 2.35 5.86 9.53
CA ARG A 66 3.00 5.27 10.70
C ARG A 66 2.39 3.90 10.99
N ASP A 67 3.24 2.95 11.31
CA ASP A 67 2.86 1.60 11.69
C ASP A 67 3.43 1.23 13.06
N PHE A 68 3.04 0.07 13.59
CA PHE A 68 3.48 -0.41 14.87
C PHE A 68 5.01 -0.57 14.93
N PRO A 69 5.67 -0.15 16.02
CA PRO A 69 7.10 -0.32 16.17
C PRO A 69 7.55 -1.78 16.06
N ILE A 70 8.70 -2.01 15.43
CA ILE A 70 9.32 -3.33 15.29
C ILE A 70 10.71 -3.30 15.91
N ARG A 71 10.91 -4.10 16.96
CA ARG A 71 12.20 -4.26 17.66
C ARG A 71 12.86 -2.91 17.94
N ASP A 72 12.13 -2.07 18.68
CA ASP A 72 12.53 -0.72 19.13
C ASP A 72 12.68 0.35 18.04
N ARG A 73 12.31 0.05 16.79
CA ARG A 73 12.27 1.03 15.70
C ARG A 73 10.87 1.51 15.44
N LYS A 74 10.69 2.81 15.26
CA LYS A 74 9.47 3.38 14.68
C LYS A 74 9.35 2.89 13.24
N VAL A 75 8.15 2.48 12.83
CA VAL A 75 7.92 2.00 11.47
C VAL A 75 7.13 3.04 10.68
N THR A 76 7.63 3.35 9.48
CA THR A 76 6.95 4.19 8.51
C THR A 76 6.81 3.44 7.19
N LEU A 77 5.61 3.40 6.65
CA LEU A 77 5.33 2.91 5.30
C LEU A 77 5.31 4.11 4.36
N CYS A 78 6.24 4.15 3.40
CA CYS A 78 6.31 5.15 2.34
C CYS A 78 5.62 4.58 1.09
N VAL A 79 4.39 5.00 0.84
CA VAL A 79 3.52 4.38 -0.17
C VAL A 79 3.36 5.28 -1.38
N ARG A 80 3.70 4.78 -2.57
CA ARG A 80 3.48 5.45 -3.85
C ARG A 80 2.41 4.74 -4.65
N ARG A 81 1.35 5.47 -4.96
CA ARG A 81 0.23 4.98 -5.79
C ARG A 81 0.51 5.25 -7.27
N ARG A 82 0.09 4.34 -8.14
CA ARG A 82 0.36 4.41 -9.58
C ARG A 82 -0.65 5.32 -10.28
N LYS A 83 -0.14 6.11 -11.23
CA LYS A 83 -0.94 6.90 -12.16
C LYS A 83 -1.16 6.11 -13.44
N TRP A 84 -2.40 6.04 -13.86
CA TRP A 84 -2.82 5.45 -15.13
C TRP A 84 -3.37 6.55 -16.03
N LEU A 85 -2.78 6.77 -17.19
CA LEU A 85 -3.32 7.66 -18.21
C LEU A 85 -4.33 6.88 -19.05
N ASN A 86 -5.57 7.34 -19.05
CA ASN A 86 -6.55 6.93 -20.05
C ASN A 86 -6.24 7.68 -21.34
N LYS A 87 -5.88 6.95 -22.41
CA LYS A 87 -5.51 7.58 -23.69
C LYS A 87 -6.71 8.13 -24.46
N GLU A 88 -7.92 7.64 -24.19
CA GLU A 88 -9.15 8.10 -24.84
C GLU A 88 -9.60 9.45 -24.28
N THR A 89 -9.53 9.63 -22.96
CA THR A 89 -9.99 10.85 -22.28
C THR A 89 -8.84 11.82 -21.95
N GLY A 90 -7.60 11.36 -21.97
CA GLY A 90 -6.43 12.10 -21.48
C GLY A 90 -6.40 12.26 -19.96
N SER A 91 -7.30 11.61 -19.21
CA SER A 91 -7.39 11.76 -17.76
C SER A 91 -6.46 10.81 -17.01
N ILE A 92 -5.98 11.26 -15.85
CA ILE A 92 -5.23 10.42 -14.91
C ILE A 92 -6.23 9.71 -14.00
N ILE A 93 -6.12 8.39 -13.96
CA ILE A 93 -6.88 7.46 -13.14
C ILE A 93 -5.92 6.81 -12.15
N CYS A 94 -6.40 6.55 -10.93
CA CYS A 94 -5.71 5.74 -9.93
C CYS A 94 -6.64 4.59 -9.55
N ASN A 95 -6.10 3.45 -9.11
CA ASN A 95 -6.97 2.39 -8.59
C ASN A 95 -7.73 2.90 -7.37
N THR A 96 -9.05 2.78 -7.39
CA THR A 96 -9.86 3.06 -6.21
C THR A 96 -9.78 1.85 -5.29
N PHE A 97 -9.16 2.01 -4.14
CA PHE A 97 -9.29 1.05 -3.05
C PHE A 97 -10.58 1.43 -2.31
N GLU A 98 -11.66 0.68 -2.51
CA GLU A 98 -12.93 0.96 -1.84
C GLU A 98 -12.79 0.73 -0.33
N LEU A 99 -13.09 1.77 0.45
CA LEU A 99 -13.17 1.72 1.92
C LEU A 99 -14.47 1.06 2.42
N THR A 100 -15.46 0.84 1.55
CA THR A 100 -16.81 0.49 1.97
C THR A 100 -17.03 -1.01 2.07
N ALA A 101 -17.07 -1.46 3.33
CA ALA A 101 -17.75 -2.66 3.75
C ALA A 101 -19.23 -2.63 3.34
N GLN A 102 -19.58 -3.41 2.32
CA GLN A 102 -20.76 -4.27 2.37
C GLN A 102 -20.40 -5.61 1.72
N GLY A 103 -19.82 -6.50 2.52
CA GLY A 103 -19.69 -7.92 2.18
C GLY A 103 -18.33 -8.42 1.68
N THR A 104 -17.29 -7.57 1.57
CA THR A 104 -15.94 -8.01 1.18
C THR A 104 -15.00 -8.13 2.38
N ARG A 105 -14.28 -9.26 2.44
CA ARG A 105 -13.41 -9.75 3.53
C ARG A 105 -12.08 -8.98 3.62
N HIS A 106 -12.06 -7.71 4.05
CA HIS A 106 -10.80 -7.02 4.35
C HIS A 106 -10.52 -6.97 5.85
N SER A 107 -9.25 -7.18 6.25
CA SER A 107 -8.83 -7.11 7.65
C SER A 107 -8.99 -5.69 8.24
N LYS A 108 -9.11 -5.60 9.57
CA LYS A 108 -9.23 -4.31 10.27
C LYS A 108 -7.97 -3.46 10.06
N GLU A 109 -6.83 -4.13 9.99
CA GLU A 109 -5.50 -3.59 9.72
C GLU A 109 -5.44 -2.96 8.32
N PHE A 110 -5.95 -3.67 7.30
CA PHE A 110 -6.01 -3.13 5.94
C PHE A 110 -6.94 -1.91 5.83
N ALA A 111 -8.10 -1.94 6.49
CA ALA A 111 -8.98 -0.78 6.53
C ALA A 111 -8.31 0.43 7.20
N SER A 112 -7.54 0.22 8.27
CA SER A 112 -6.75 1.26 8.94
C SER A 112 -5.66 1.82 8.02
N PHE A 113 -4.97 0.96 7.28
CA PHE A 113 -3.99 1.37 6.27
C PHE A 113 -4.62 2.24 5.18
N LEU A 114 -5.77 1.83 4.62
CA LEU A 114 -6.47 2.59 3.59
C LEU A 114 -6.90 3.97 4.09
N LYS A 115 -7.35 4.08 5.34
CA LYS A 115 -7.63 5.38 5.96
C LYS A 115 -6.38 6.27 5.99
N GLY A 116 -5.26 5.73 6.47
CA GLY A 116 -3.98 6.45 6.46
C GLY A 116 -3.56 6.90 5.06
N LEU A 117 -3.73 6.04 4.05
CA LEU A 117 -3.43 6.34 2.65
C LEU A 117 -4.32 7.45 2.06
N LEU A 118 -5.57 7.53 2.53
CA LEU A 118 -6.56 8.52 2.11
C LEU A 118 -6.52 9.79 2.96
N GLY A 119 -5.61 9.89 3.94
CA GLY A 119 -5.45 11.04 4.82
C GLY A 119 -6.42 11.08 5.99
N GLU A 120 -7.22 10.02 6.20
CA GLU A 120 -7.97 9.81 7.42
C GLU A 120 -7.04 9.18 8.46
N ILE A 121 -6.58 9.96 9.44
CA ILE A 121 -5.72 9.43 10.51
C ILE A 121 -6.56 8.43 11.32
N PRO A 122 -6.17 7.14 11.41
CA PRO A 122 -6.88 6.22 12.27
C PRO A 122 -6.70 6.68 13.72
N ASP A 123 -7.81 6.73 14.45
CA ASP A 123 -7.85 7.14 15.85
C ASP A 123 -7.23 6.02 16.70
N TYR A 124 -5.90 5.95 16.71
CA TYR A 124 -5.17 5.11 17.65
C TYR A 124 -5.20 5.83 18.99
N GLY A 125 -6.23 5.52 19.78
CA GLY A 125 -6.28 5.88 21.19
C GLY A 125 -4.98 5.49 21.92
N PRO A 126 -4.73 6.08 23.10
CA PRO A 126 -3.44 5.99 23.75
C PRO A 126 -3.03 4.53 23.96
N LEU A 127 -1.83 4.19 23.48
CA LEU A 127 -1.14 2.95 23.81
C LEU A 127 -0.77 3.02 25.29
N SER A 128 -1.67 2.48 26.11
CA SER A 128 -1.52 2.37 27.57
C SER A 128 -0.60 1.21 27.91
#